data_AF-A0A6A6TQ48-F1
#
_entry.id   AF-A0A6A6TQ48-F1
#
_cell.length_a   1.000
_cell.length_b   1.000
_cell.length_c   1.000
_cell.angle_alpha   90.00
_cell.angle_beta   90.00
_cell.angle_gamma   90.00
#
_symmetry.space_group_name_H-M   'P 1'
#
loop_
_entity.id
_entity.type
_entity.pdbx_description
1 polymer ?
#
loop_
_entity_poly.entity_id
_entity_poly.type
_entity_poly.pdbx_seq_one_letter_code
_entity_poly.pdbx_strand_id
1 'polypeptide(L)'
;MFAATSTQPTNGGPNGTQAHHTVTALKRWSCDDKHLPQAQEIKSIHVYDFDNTLFASPLPNKQVWNPPSIGHLLGKDQFLGGGWWHDSNILASTGEGADKEEAKGWAGWWNEQIVALVELSMQQKDALNVLLTGRSESGFADLVKRMVRSRKLDFHMVCLKPEVSPTNQKFKSTMEFKQVLLKDIVYTYKDAEEIRIYEDRVKHTKGFRDFFFQFNKDLMDNKLPTARKSITAEVIQVPENATSLDPVREIAEVQRMCNAHNAQVLAGNAPPNVPPYQIKKTVFYTGYMIGREVTDKLVSLVKLPAGMPDGDIRYLANSILITPKPCPPSILEKVGGMGAKVMWKVTGVSCFENKLWAARVEPIPKTAKYYSENPIPTIVLAIRKGGRPADATRITNWHPVSEEQSFMFGSVVGEKKLLRIEEEHANESEWESYFPNKSNAKRSRDEEQDTNPGHAKEPRTRANGSSNYRGGRRDRGRGGHHNSTFGARGRGGGGYGGRGNNHRGRGRGGSSSQYRSLDDVGDQRYGQPSHDGPDSYY
;
A
#
# COMPACT_ATOMS: atom_id res chain seq x y z
N MET A 1 1.33 -20.65 4.72
CA MET A 1 0.69 -21.44 5.79
C MET A 1 1.31 -20.99 7.08
N PHE A 2 0.58 -20.29 7.93
CA PHE A 2 1.07 -19.93 9.26
C PHE A 2 0.97 -21.18 10.13
N ALA A 3 2.09 -21.65 10.66
CA ALA A 3 2.09 -22.74 11.64
C ALA A 3 1.48 -22.19 12.95
N ALA A 4 0.49 -22.89 13.49
CA ALA A 4 -0.04 -22.56 14.81
C ALA A 4 1.09 -22.63 15.84
N THR A 5 1.29 -21.55 16.57
CA THR A 5 2.24 -21.47 17.69
C THR A 5 1.85 -22.50 18.75
N SER A 6 2.83 -23.15 19.39
CA SER A 6 2.57 -24.20 20.38
C SER A 6 1.60 -23.70 21.47
N THR A 7 0.50 -24.42 21.65
CA THR A 7 -0.49 -24.18 22.71
C THR A 7 0.01 -24.63 24.08
N GLN A 8 1.09 -25.42 24.14
CA GLN A 8 1.65 -25.86 25.42
C GLN A 8 2.25 -24.69 26.21
N PRO A 9 2.14 -24.71 27.55
CA PRO A 9 2.92 -23.81 28.39
C PRO A 9 4.41 -24.14 28.24
N THR A 10 5.25 -23.11 28.15
CA THR A 10 6.71 -23.27 28.16
C THR A 10 7.13 -23.77 29.54
N ASN A 11 7.62 -25.02 29.63
CA ASN A 11 8.13 -25.58 30.87
C ASN A 11 9.41 -24.85 31.31
N GLY A 12 9.31 -24.07 32.40
CA GLY A 12 10.46 -23.62 33.18
C GLY A 12 11.07 -24.80 33.96
N GLY A 13 12.36 -24.70 34.25
CA GLY A 13 13.19 -25.74 34.87
C GLY A 13 12.76 -26.25 36.26
N PRO A 14 13.55 -27.16 36.87
CA PRO A 14 13.05 -28.19 37.79
C PRO A 14 12.62 -27.78 39.20
N ASN A 15 12.52 -26.50 39.54
CA ASN A 15 12.13 -26.05 40.88
C ASN A 15 10.91 -25.14 40.82
N GLY A 16 9.79 -25.64 41.35
CA GLY A 16 8.45 -25.14 41.11
C GLY A 16 8.13 -23.76 41.67
N THR A 17 7.33 -23.02 40.90
CA THR A 17 6.26 -22.13 41.38
C THR A 17 5.16 -22.06 40.31
N GLN A 18 4.00 -22.67 40.59
CA GLN A 18 2.77 -22.63 39.79
C GLN A 18 2.08 -21.25 39.87
N ALA A 19 2.60 -20.22 39.21
CA ALA A 19 1.95 -18.90 39.22
C ALA A 19 2.13 -18.09 37.91
N HIS A 20 1.91 -18.71 36.74
CA HIS A 20 2.03 -17.97 35.45
C HIS A 20 0.77 -17.19 35.05
N HIS A 21 -0.41 -17.57 35.52
CA HIS A 21 -1.69 -16.98 35.08
C HIS A 21 -2.47 -16.42 36.27
N THR A 22 -2.04 -15.25 36.75
CA THR A 22 -2.69 -14.50 37.83
C THR A 22 -3.07 -13.11 37.35
N VAL A 23 -4.06 -12.50 37.97
CA VAL A 23 -4.49 -11.12 37.66
C VAL A 23 -3.30 -10.14 37.79
N THR A 24 -2.46 -10.31 38.80
CA THR A 24 -1.24 -9.51 39.01
C THR A 24 -0.22 -9.67 37.88
N ALA A 25 0.01 -10.90 37.40
CA ALA A 25 0.91 -11.14 36.27
C ALA A 25 0.33 -10.55 34.98
N LEU A 26 -0.99 -10.71 34.77
CA LEU A 26 -1.69 -10.21 33.59
C LEU A 26 -1.65 -8.68 33.49
N LYS A 27 -1.69 -7.96 34.62
CA LYS A 27 -1.58 -6.50 34.66
C LYS A 27 -0.34 -5.97 33.94
N ARG A 28 0.77 -6.72 33.92
CA ARG A 28 2.03 -6.33 33.26
C ARG A 28 1.94 -6.21 31.74
N TRP A 29 0.88 -6.73 31.14
CA TRP A 29 0.60 -6.57 29.71
C TRP A 29 -0.08 -5.24 29.37
N SER A 30 -0.63 -4.54 30.36
CA SER A 30 -1.30 -3.27 30.14
C SER A 30 -0.37 -2.10 30.44
N CYS A 31 -0.39 -1.11 29.57
CA CYS A 31 0.32 0.16 29.76
C CYS A 31 -0.47 1.19 30.63
N ASP A 32 -1.59 0.74 31.22
CA ASP A 32 -2.41 1.52 32.17
C ASP A 32 -2.41 0.83 33.53
N ASP A 33 -2.43 1.63 34.61
CA ASP A 33 -2.19 1.16 35.97
C ASP A 33 -3.46 0.70 36.71
N LYS A 34 -4.50 0.36 35.97
CA LYS A 34 -5.80 -0.01 36.54
C LYS A 34 -5.77 -1.30 37.35
N HIS A 35 -6.66 -1.37 38.34
CA HIS A 35 -6.93 -2.61 39.04
C HIS A 35 -7.80 -3.49 38.13
N LEU A 36 -7.34 -4.71 37.91
CA LEU A 36 -8.07 -5.69 37.13
C LEU A 36 -9.09 -6.42 38.03
N PRO A 37 -10.27 -6.77 37.48
CA PRO A 37 -11.30 -7.50 38.22
C PRO A 37 -10.82 -8.88 38.65
N GLN A 38 -11.45 -9.44 39.69
CA GLN A 38 -11.07 -10.77 40.16
C GLN A 38 -11.45 -11.84 39.13
N ALA A 39 -10.68 -12.92 39.07
CA ALA A 39 -10.86 -13.95 38.04
C ALA A 39 -12.26 -14.58 38.04
N GLN A 40 -12.88 -14.69 39.22
CA GLN A 40 -14.21 -15.29 39.42
C GLN A 40 -15.36 -14.35 39.02
N GLU A 41 -15.10 -13.04 38.91
CA GLU A 41 -16.10 -12.03 38.56
C GLU A 41 -16.37 -11.99 37.05
N ILE A 42 -15.45 -12.50 36.24
CA ILE A 42 -15.50 -12.36 34.78
C ILE A 42 -16.05 -13.61 34.11
N LYS A 43 -17.11 -13.39 33.32
CA LYS A 43 -17.80 -14.38 32.48
C LYS A 43 -17.62 -14.14 30.99
N SER A 44 -17.42 -12.89 30.57
CA SER A 44 -17.22 -12.54 29.16
C SER A 44 -15.92 -11.76 28.95
N ILE A 45 -15.26 -11.95 27.82
CA ILE A 45 -14.05 -11.21 27.45
C ILE A 45 -14.30 -10.51 26.12
N HIS A 46 -14.19 -9.19 26.10
CA HIS A 46 -14.39 -8.39 24.89
C HIS A 46 -13.07 -7.72 24.51
N VAL A 47 -12.58 -8.00 23.32
CA VAL A 47 -11.31 -7.52 22.80
C VAL A 47 -11.55 -6.68 21.56
N TYR A 48 -11.09 -5.45 21.59
CA TYR A 48 -11.23 -4.48 20.50
C TYR A 48 -9.85 -4.15 19.95
N ASP A 49 -9.59 -4.51 18.69
CA ASP A 49 -8.43 -3.97 18.00
C ASP A 49 -8.57 -2.44 17.83
N PHE A 50 -7.46 -1.72 17.91
CA PHE A 50 -7.47 -0.26 17.79
C PHE A 50 -7.50 0.18 16.33
N ASP A 51 -6.45 -0.16 15.56
CA ASP A 51 -6.19 0.42 14.25
C ASP A 51 -7.15 -0.09 13.18
N ASN A 52 -7.92 0.82 12.60
CA ASN A 52 -8.94 0.60 11.57
C ASN A 52 -10.11 -0.30 12.01
N THR A 53 -10.15 -0.69 13.28
CA THR A 53 -11.25 -1.39 13.93
C THR A 53 -12.04 -0.42 14.80
N LEU A 54 -11.46 0.05 15.92
CA LEU A 54 -12.06 1.04 16.82
C LEU A 54 -11.81 2.47 16.35
N PHE A 55 -10.60 2.75 15.87
CA PHE A 55 -10.15 4.08 15.45
C PHE A 55 -9.71 4.07 13.99
N ALA A 56 -10.13 5.05 13.19
CA ALA A 56 -9.79 5.20 11.78
C ALA A 56 -8.36 5.76 11.63
N SER A 57 -7.37 4.95 11.98
CA SER A 57 -5.95 5.28 11.83
C SER A 57 -5.61 5.60 10.37
N PRO A 58 -4.95 6.73 10.09
CA PRO A 58 -4.73 7.16 8.72
C PRO A 58 -3.80 6.20 7.97
N LEU A 59 -4.07 6.02 6.68
CA LEU A 59 -3.24 5.28 5.74
C LEU A 59 -2.55 6.26 4.78
N PRO A 60 -1.40 5.89 4.19
CA PRO A 60 -0.75 6.70 3.17
C PRO A 60 -1.70 7.00 2.01
N ASN A 61 -1.79 8.28 1.64
CA ASN A 61 -2.71 8.76 0.63
C ASN A 61 -2.27 8.35 -0.78
N LYS A 62 -3.03 7.44 -1.40
CA LYS A 62 -2.81 6.95 -2.78
C LYS A 62 -2.95 8.02 -3.86
N GLN A 63 -3.53 9.18 -3.52
CA GLN A 63 -3.61 10.33 -4.43
C GLN A 63 -2.40 11.26 -4.33
N VAL A 64 -1.60 11.12 -3.27
CA VAL A 64 -0.38 11.90 -3.03
C VAL A 64 0.84 11.09 -3.43
N TRP A 65 0.95 9.84 -2.99
CA TRP A 65 2.16 9.02 -3.15
C TRP A 65 2.02 8.00 -4.27
N ASN A 66 3.12 7.75 -4.98
CA ASN A 66 3.18 6.64 -5.92
C ASN A 66 3.19 5.28 -5.18
N PRO A 67 2.77 4.18 -5.85
CA PRO A 67 2.67 2.87 -5.19
C PRO A 67 3.99 2.36 -4.56
N PRO A 68 5.18 2.53 -5.19
CA PRO A 68 6.45 2.17 -4.55
C PRO A 68 6.71 2.93 -3.24
N SER A 69 6.42 4.23 -3.19
CA SER A 69 6.61 5.03 -1.97
C SER A 69 5.62 4.67 -0.88
N ILE A 70 4.41 4.25 -1.23
CA ILE A 70 3.49 3.66 -0.24
C ILE A 70 4.10 2.40 0.35
N GLY A 71 4.66 1.51 -0.48
CA GLY A 71 5.38 0.33 0.00
C GLY A 71 6.54 0.70 0.93
N HIS A 72 7.30 1.74 0.57
CA HIS A 72 8.41 2.27 1.37
C HIS A 72 7.93 2.83 2.72
N LEU A 73 6.89 3.67 2.73
CA LEU A 73 6.28 4.23 3.94
C LEU A 73 5.78 3.14 4.88
N LEU A 74 5.14 2.10 4.36
CA LEU A 74 4.60 1.02 5.19
C LEU A 74 5.70 0.11 5.76
N GLY A 75 6.86 0.05 5.11
CA GLY A 75 7.95 -0.84 5.50
C GLY A 75 8.60 -0.42 6.81
N LYS A 76 8.71 -1.38 7.74
CA LYS A 76 9.35 -1.17 9.04
C LYS A 76 10.79 -0.70 8.92
N ASP A 77 11.58 -1.37 8.09
CA ASP A 77 13.04 -1.18 8.02
C ASP A 77 13.47 -0.23 6.89
N GLN A 78 12.53 0.52 6.31
CA GLN A 78 12.82 1.45 5.22
C GLN A 78 13.39 2.77 5.75
N PHE A 79 12.92 3.22 6.92
CA PHE A 79 13.49 4.34 7.64
C PHE A 79 14.19 3.86 8.92
N LEU A 80 15.28 4.53 9.32
CA LEU A 80 16.00 4.21 10.56
C LEU A 80 15.13 4.41 11.82
N GLY A 81 14.18 5.36 11.77
CA GLY A 81 13.18 5.60 12.83
C GLY A 81 11.92 4.72 12.74
N GLY A 82 11.86 3.80 11.77
CA GLY A 82 10.65 3.02 11.48
C GLY A 82 9.72 3.67 10.46
N GLY A 83 8.87 2.85 9.84
CA GLY A 83 7.86 3.30 8.87
C GLY A 83 6.59 3.89 9.50
N TRP A 84 5.57 4.08 8.67
CA TRP A 84 4.26 4.68 8.97
C TRP A 84 3.61 4.19 10.27
N TRP A 85 3.66 2.89 10.52
CA TRP A 85 3.06 2.27 11.72
C TRP A 85 3.88 2.41 13.01
N HIS A 86 5.11 2.91 12.91
CA HIS A 86 6.10 2.97 13.99
C HIS A 86 6.33 4.40 14.45
N ASP A 87 5.91 5.38 13.66
CA ASP A 87 6.03 6.79 13.99
C ASP A 87 4.73 7.31 14.63
N SER A 88 4.80 7.70 15.91
CA SER A 88 3.65 8.20 16.65
C SER A 88 3.17 9.57 16.19
N ASN A 89 4.03 10.35 15.51
CA ASN A 89 3.64 11.64 14.95
C ASN A 89 2.63 11.47 13.80
N ILE A 90 2.67 10.35 13.06
CA ILE A 90 1.68 10.06 12.02
C ILE A 90 0.29 9.91 12.63
N LEU A 91 0.17 9.12 13.70
CA LEU A 91 -1.10 8.97 14.41
C LEU A 91 -1.50 10.28 15.10
N ALA A 92 -0.56 11.00 15.71
CA ALA A 92 -0.80 12.28 16.36
C ALA A 92 -1.23 13.37 15.37
N SER A 93 -0.85 13.27 14.09
CA SER A 93 -1.24 14.22 13.04
C SER A 93 -2.64 13.96 12.48
N THR A 94 -3.36 12.96 12.98
CA THR A 94 -4.76 12.70 12.62
C THR A 94 -5.64 13.95 12.83
N GLY A 95 -6.55 14.23 11.90
CA GLY A 95 -7.40 15.42 11.93
C GLY A 95 -6.61 16.73 11.89
N GLU A 96 -6.94 17.65 12.79
CA GLU A 96 -6.18 18.89 12.97
C GLU A 96 -4.96 18.72 13.90
N GLY A 97 -4.62 17.50 14.30
CA GLY A 97 -3.50 17.17 15.17
C GLY A 97 -3.91 16.95 16.61
N ALA A 98 -3.07 16.22 17.36
CA ALA A 98 -3.40 15.67 18.67
C ALA A 98 -3.95 16.73 19.64
N ASP A 99 -3.32 17.90 19.75
CA ASP A 99 -3.75 18.92 20.72
C ASP A 99 -5.16 19.44 20.45
N LYS A 100 -5.52 19.63 19.18
CA LYS A 100 -6.85 20.10 18.78
C LYS A 100 -7.87 18.98 18.81
N GLU A 101 -7.50 17.80 18.32
CA GLU A 101 -8.40 16.66 18.24
C GLU A 101 -8.69 16.07 19.62
N GLU A 102 -7.77 16.14 20.57
CA GLU A 102 -8.01 15.72 21.96
C GLU A 102 -9.12 16.50 22.63
N ALA A 103 -9.14 17.82 22.44
CA ALA A 103 -10.22 18.67 22.94
C ALA A 103 -11.60 18.30 22.34
N LYS A 104 -11.61 17.73 21.13
CA LYS A 104 -12.82 17.24 20.45
C LYS A 104 -13.10 15.76 20.73
N GLY A 105 -12.23 15.08 21.48
CA GLY A 105 -12.28 13.64 21.65
C GLY A 105 -12.12 12.85 20.35
N TRP A 106 -11.39 13.39 19.36
CA TRP A 106 -11.23 12.86 18.01
C TRP A 106 -12.57 12.52 17.32
N ALA A 107 -13.58 13.37 17.50
CA ALA A 107 -14.90 13.19 16.87
C ALA A 107 -14.78 13.00 15.35
N GLY A 108 -15.50 12.00 14.82
CA GLY A 108 -15.47 11.64 13.40
C GLY A 108 -14.35 10.67 12.99
N TRP A 109 -13.41 10.36 13.88
CA TRP A 109 -12.35 9.37 13.64
C TRP A 109 -12.61 8.02 14.32
N TRP A 110 -13.60 7.94 15.19
CA TRP A 110 -14.01 6.68 15.81
C TRP A 110 -14.98 5.91 14.93
N ASN A 111 -14.88 4.58 14.97
CA ASN A 111 -15.95 3.72 14.47
C ASN A 111 -17.09 3.68 15.51
N GLU A 112 -18.10 4.53 15.32
CA GLU A 112 -19.17 4.72 16.32
C GLU A 112 -19.96 3.42 16.61
N GLN A 113 -20.02 2.48 15.66
CA GLN A 113 -20.64 1.16 15.92
C GLN A 113 -19.82 0.35 16.92
N ILE A 114 -18.49 0.39 16.80
CA ILE A 114 -17.59 -0.31 17.73
C ILE A 114 -17.52 0.44 19.07
N VAL A 115 -17.54 1.77 19.07
CA VAL A 115 -17.65 2.57 20.30
C VAL A 115 -18.88 2.18 21.11
N ALA A 116 -20.05 2.06 20.47
CA ALA A 116 -21.26 1.64 21.16
C ALA A 116 -21.12 0.24 21.81
N LEU A 117 -20.42 -0.69 21.16
CA LEU A 117 -20.13 -2.00 21.73
C LEU A 117 -19.16 -1.94 22.91
N VAL A 118 -18.15 -1.05 22.86
CA VAL A 118 -17.25 -0.78 23.98
C VAL A 118 -18.04 -0.21 25.16
N GLU A 119 -18.93 0.75 24.93
CA GLU A 119 -19.78 1.35 25.97
C GLU A 119 -20.74 0.34 26.61
N LEU A 120 -21.30 -0.58 25.83
CA LEU A 120 -22.09 -1.70 26.36
C LEU A 120 -21.22 -2.63 27.21
N SER A 121 -19.99 -2.92 26.76
CA SER A 121 -19.03 -3.74 27.52
C SER A 121 -18.62 -3.10 28.84
N MET A 122 -18.51 -1.76 28.88
CA MET A 122 -18.22 -1.01 30.11
C MET A 122 -19.36 -1.10 31.14
N GLN A 123 -20.59 -1.34 30.70
CA GLN A 123 -21.75 -1.50 31.59
C GLN A 123 -21.88 -2.93 32.12
N GLN A 124 -21.27 -3.90 31.43
CA GLN A 124 -21.32 -5.30 31.79
C GLN A 124 -20.30 -5.61 32.89
N LYS A 125 -20.78 -5.79 34.12
CA LYS A 125 -19.94 -5.98 35.33
C LYS A 125 -19.13 -7.27 35.33
N ASP A 126 -19.57 -8.28 34.59
CA ASP A 126 -18.89 -9.56 34.43
C ASP A 126 -18.10 -9.66 33.12
N ALA A 127 -17.84 -8.54 32.44
CA ALA A 127 -17.03 -8.48 31.23
C ALA A 127 -15.65 -7.86 31.46
N LEU A 128 -14.61 -8.53 30.96
CA LEU A 128 -13.29 -7.92 30.79
C LEU A 128 -13.24 -7.21 29.44
N ASN A 129 -13.15 -5.88 29.49
CA ASN A 129 -13.02 -5.02 28.31
C ASN A 129 -11.53 -4.68 28.02
N VAL A 130 -11.03 -5.07 26.85
CA VAL A 130 -9.61 -4.98 26.46
C VAL A 130 -9.45 -4.21 25.15
N LEU A 131 -8.62 -3.17 25.17
CA LEU A 131 -8.09 -2.55 23.96
C LEU A 131 -6.79 -3.24 23.57
N LEU A 132 -6.64 -3.57 22.29
CA LEU A 132 -5.47 -4.27 21.75
C LEU A 132 -4.94 -3.57 20.50
N THR A 133 -3.63 -3.41 20.37
CA THR A 133 -3.00 -2.93 19.13
C THR A 133 -1.63 -3.54 18.91
N GLY A 134 -1.22 -3.61 17.64
CA GLY A 134 0.14 -3.98 17.26
C GLY A 134 1.18 -2.87 17.37
N ARG A 135 0.76 -1.63 17.64
CA ARG A 135 1.68 -0.50 17.83
C ARG A 135 2.58 -0.72 19.04
N SER A 136 3.81 -0.21 18.97
CA SER A 136 4.79 -0.36 20.05
C SER A 136 4.37 0.41 21.29
N GLU A 137 4.51 -0.21 22.46
CA GLU A 137 4.20 0.43 23.73
C GLU A 137 5.06 1.67 23.97
N SER A 138 6.38 1.56 23.79
CA SER A 138 7.34 2.64 24.03
C SER A 138 7.10 3.89 23.17
N GLY A 139 6.50 3.74 21.99
CA GLY A 139 6.23 4.85 21.07
C GLY A 139 4.82 5.44 21.18
N PHE A 140 3.83 4.65 21.62
CA PHE A 140 2.41 4.99 21.44
C PHE A 140 1.57 4.97 22.71
N ALA A 141 2.06 4.42 23.84
CA ALA A 141 1.25 4.24 25.04
C ALA A 141 0.58 5.54 25.51
N ASP A 142 1.35 6.63 25.59
CA ASP A 142 0.82 7.90 26.08
C ASP A 142 -0.22 8.50 25.14
N LEU A 143 0.04 8.45 23.82
CA LEU A 143 -0.89 8.96 22.81
C LEU A 143 -2.20 8.16 22.81
N VAL A 144 -2.13 6.82 22.74
CA VAL A 144 -3.31 5.96 22.69
C VAL A 144 -4.15 6.11 23.98
N LYS A 145 -3.50 6.19 25.15
CA LYS A 145 -4.20 6.45 26.42
C LYS A 145 -4.94 7.79 26.42
N ARG A 146 -4.30 8.87 25.94
CA ARG A 146 -4.96 10.19 25.79
C ARG A 146 -6.16 10.10 24.85
N MET A 147 -6.02 9.43 23.71
CA MET A 147 -7.09 9.24 22.74
C MET A 147 -8.32 8.56 23.34
N VAL A 148 -8.16 7.38 23.95
CA VAL A 148 -9.32 6.67 24.52
C VAL A 148 -9.94 7.40 25.71
N ARG A 149 -9.12 8.07 26.56
CA ARG A 149 -9.61 8.85 27.70
C ARG A 149 -10.41 10.07 27.26
N SER A 150 -9.98 10.76 26.20
CA SER A 150 -10.72 11.90 25.64
C SER A 150 -12.12 11.52 25.14
N ARG A 151 -12.28 10.27 24.65
CA ARG A 151 -13.57 9.68 24.26
C ARG A 151 -14.31 9.01 25.43
N LYS A 152 -13.76 9.07 26.65
CA LYS A 152 -14.30 8.44 27.86
C LYS A 152 -14.48 6.92 27.74
N LEU A 153 -13.66 6.27 26.91
CA LEU A 153 -13.66 4.82 26.75
C LEU A 153 -12.79 4.20 27.84
N ASP A 154 -13.44 3.57 28.81
CA ASP A 154 -12.79 3.04 30.01
C ASP A 154 -12.50 1.55 29.86
N PHE A 155 -11.35 1.22 29.28
CA PHE A 155 -10.90 -0.18 29.17
C PHE A 155 -10.30 -0.65 30.49
N HIS A 156 -10.50 -1.93 30.83
CA HIS A 156 -9.81 -2.57 31.94
C HIS A 156 -8.33 -2.78 31.62
N MET A 157 -8.03 -3.08 30.36
CA MET A 157 -6.67 -3.28 29.85
C MET A 157 -6.48 -2.50 28.55
N VAL A 158 -5.38 -1.76 28.47
CA VAL A 158 -4.86 -1.14 27.25
C VAL A 158 -3.54 -1.82 26.90
N CYS A 159 -3.57 -2.68 25.90
CA CYS A 159 -2.48 -3.58 25.53
C CYS A 159 -1.86 -3.17 24.19
N LEU A 160 -0.66 -2.58 24.27
CA LEU A 160 0.20 -2.31 23.13
C LEU A 160 1.26 -3.41 23.03
N LYS A 161 1.98 -3.48 21.92
CA LYS A 161 3.05 -4.47 21.73
C LYS A 161 4.30 -4.03 22.50
N PRO A 162 4.73 -4.75 23.55
CA PRO A 162 5.98 -4.44 24.23
C PRO A 162 7.19 -4.94 23.41
N GLU A 163 8.37 -4.44 23.72
CA GLU A 163 9.62 -4.90 23.07
C GLU A 163 9.91 -6.37 23.37
N VAL A 164 9.60 -6.79 24.59
CA VAL A 164 9.66 -8.18 25.07
C VAL A 164 8.40 -8.49 25.89
N SER A 165 7.99 -9.76 25.93
CA SER A 165 6.91 -10.19 26.81
C SER A 165 7.26 -9.96 28.28
N PRO A 166 6.29 -10.01 29.20
CA PRO A 166 6.54 -10.05 30.65
C PRO A 166 7.45 -11.22 31.10
N THR A 167 7.69 -12.20 30.23
CA THR A 167 8.59 -13.35 30.42
C THR A 167 9.89 -13.22 29.62
N ASN A 168 10.24 -12.03 29.13
CA ASN A 168 11.43 -11.71 28.33
C ASN A 168 11.52 -12.40 26.95
N GLN A 169 10.40 -12.78 26.35
CA GLN A 169 10.34 -13.34 25.00
C GLN A 169 10.19 -12.22 23.95
N LYS A 170 10.97 -12.28 22.86
CA LYS A 170 10.75 -11.43 21.67
C LYS A 170 9.67 -12.03 20.77
N PHE A 171 8.80 -11.18 20.24
CA PHE A 171 7.75 -11.59 19.31
C PHE A 171 8.22 -11.47 17.86
N LYS A 172 7.98 -12.51 17.05
CA LYS A 172 8.30 -12.56 15.62
C LYS A 172 7.29 -11.78 14.79
N SER A 173 6.05 -11.68 15.25
CA SER A 173 4.97 -10.94 14.57
C SER A 173 4.00 -10.29 15.55
N THR A 174 3.16 -9.40 15.06
CA THR A 174 2.04 -8.83 15.82
C THR A 174 1.02 -9.91 16.16
N MET A 175 0.72 -10.81 15.21
CA MET A 175 -0.15 -11.96 15.46
C MET A 175 0.34 -12.83 16.62
N GLU A 176 1.64 -13.16 16.69
CA GLU A 176 2.20 -13.95 17.78
C GLU A 176 2.03 -13.24 19.13
N PHE A 177 2.35 -11.94 19.20
CA PHE A 177 2.10 -11.12 20.38
C PHE A 177 0.63 -11.18 20.82
N LYS A 178 -0.31 -10.92 19.89
CA LYS A 178 -1.74 -10.92 20.20
C LYS A 178 -2.20 -12.29 20.69
N GLN A 179 -1.76 -13.38 20.07
CA GLN A 179 -2.10 -14.74 20.50
C GLN A 179 -1.56 -15.08 21.88
N VAL A 180 -0.32 -14.71 22.21
CA VAL A 180 0.28 -14.95 23.53
C VAL A 180 -0.47 -14.18 24.61
N LEU A 181 -0.79 -12.90 24.36
CA LEU A 181 -1.60 -12.11 25.28
C LEU A 181 -3.00 -12.71 25.47
N LEU A 182 -3.69 -13.07 24.39
CA LEU A 182 -5.03 -13.68 24.45
C LEU A 182 -5.00 -15.01 25.20
N LYS A 183 -3.94 -15.80 25.04
CA LYS A 183 -3.70 -17.02 25.81
C LYS A 183 -3.61 -16.70 27.30
N ASP A 184 -2.78 -15.75 27.70
CA ASP A 184 -2.62 -15.35 29.10
C ASP A 184 -3.92 -14.81 29.72
N ILE A 185 -4.68 -14.01 28.97
CA ILE A 185 -6.01 -13.50 29.38
C ILE A 185 -6.95 -14.68 29.66
N VAL A 186 -7.07 -15.62 28.72
CA VAL A 186 -8.02 -16.73 28.81
C VAL A 186 -7.61 -17.75 29.88
N TYR A 187 -6.31 -17.96 30.12
CA TYR A 187 -5.88 -18.76 31.26
C TYR A 187 -6.12 -18.08 32.61
N THR A 188 -5.95 -16.76 32.69
CA THR A 188 -6.13 -16.00 33.93
C THR A 188 -7.61 -15.95 34.33
N TYR A 189 -8.49 -15.58 33.41
CA TYR A 189 -9.95 -15.54 33.62
C TYR A 189 -10.59 -16.88 33.29
N LYS A 190 -10.14 -17.95 33.96
CA LYS A 190 -10.51 -19.34 33.69
C LYS A 190 -12.02 -19.63 33.70
N ASP A 191 -12.79 -18.81 34.41
CA ASP A 191 -14.24 -18.96 34.59
C ASP A 191 -15.05 -18.19 33.53
N ALA A 192 -14.38 -17.45 32.63
CA ALA A 192 -15.01 -16.85 31.47
C ALA A 192 -15.56 -17.93 30.54
N GLU A 193 -16.73 -17.71 29.95
CA GLU A 193 -17.43 -18.67 29.10
C GLU A 193 -17.29 -18.31 27.62
N GLU A 194 -17.07 -17.04 27.32
CA GLU A 194 -16.95 -16.51 25.97
C GLU A 194 -15.86 -15.45 25.80
N ILE A 195 -15.37 -15.34 24.57
CA ILE A 195 -14.53 -14.25 24.11
C ILE A 195 -15.03 -13.72 22.77
N ARG A 196 -15.19 -12.40 22.67
CA ARG A 196 -15.48 -11.68 21.42
C ARG A 196 -14.29 -10.84 21.00
N ILE A 197 -13.85 -11.00 19.76
CA ILE A 197 -12.72 -10.26 19.20
C ILE A 197 -13.17 -9.49 17.96
N TYR A 198 -13.03 -8.18 18.01
CA TYR A 198 -13.29 -7.28 16.88
C TYR A 198 -11.97 -6.91 16.21
N GLU A 199 -11.83 -7.19 14.92
CA GLU A 199 -10.59 -6.98 14.17
C GLU A 199 -10.91 -6.74 12.68
N ASP A 200 -10.25 -5.76 12.06
CA ASP A 200 -10.46 -5.37 10.67
C ASP A 200 -9.84 -6.35 9.66
N ARG A 201 -8.67 -6.93 10.00
CA ARG A 201 -7.88 -7.73 9.08
C ARG A 201 -8.40 -9.16 8.93
N VAL A 202 -8.77 -9.53 7.70
CA VAL A 202 -9.11 -10.92 7.30
C VAL A 202 -8.05 -11.94 7.76
N LYS A 203 -6.75 -11.64 7.58
CA LYS A 203 -5.68 -12.56 7.99
C LYS A 203 -5.66 -12.75 9.52
N HIS A 204 -5.88 -11.67 10.27
CA HIS A 204 -5.88 -11.73 11.72
C HIS A 204 -7.11 -12.43 12.27
N THR A 205 -8.29 -12.11 11.75
CA THR A 205 -9.53 -12.79 12.14
C THR A 205 -9.45 -14.29 11.87
N LYS A 206 -8.89 -14.71 10.73
CA LYS A 206 -8.58 -16.13 10.48
C LYS A 206 -7.59 -16.68 11.51
N GLY A 207 -6.50 -15.97 11.78
CA GLY A 207 -5.48 -16.37 12.76
C GLY A 207 -6.04 -16.59 14.16
N PHE A 208 -6.97 -15.74 14.62
CA PHE A 208 -7.64 -15.91 15.91
C PHE A 208 -8.61 -17.08 15.92
N ARG A 209 -9.40 -17.27 14.85
CA ARG A 209 -10.30 -18.43 14.73
C ARG A 209 -9.54 -19.75 14.78
N ASP A 210 -8.46 -19.85 14.00
CA ASP A 210 -7.59 -21.03 13.97
C ASP A 210 -6.95 -21.28 15.35
N PHE A 211 -6.47 -20.23 16.01
CA PHE A 211 -5.89 -20.29 17.35
C PHE A 211 -6.88 -20.82 18.39
N PHE A 212 -8.09 -20.25 18.49
CA PHE A 212 -9.08 -20.68 19.48
C PHE A 212 -9.66 -22.06 19.18
N PHE A 213 -9.77 -22.44 17.91
CA PHE A 213 -10.12 -23.81 17.53
C PHE A 213 -9.08 -24.81 18.07
N GLN A 214 -7.80 -24.54 17.84
CA GLN A 214 -6.72 -25.40 18.32
C GLN A 214 -6.62 -25.40 19.85
N PHE A 215 -6.76 -24.24 20.48
CA PHE A 215 -6.77 -24.09 21.94
C PHE A 215 -7.86 -24.95 22.59
N ASN A 216 -9.11 -24.86 22.10
CA ASN A 216 -10.22 -25.66 22.61
C ASN A 216 -10.03 -27.16 22.35
N LYS A 217 -9.47 -27.54 21.21
CA LYS A 217 -9.12 -28.93 20.92
C LYS A 217 -8.12 -29.48 21.94
N ASP A 218 -7.09 -28.72 22.27
CA ASP A 218 -6.07 -29.15 23.24
C ASP A 218 -6.61 -29.22 24.68
N LEU A 219 -7.60 -28.37 25.02
CA LEU A 219 -8.35 -28.49 26.29
C LEU A 219 -9.16 -29.78 26.35
N MET A 220 -9.91 -30.11 25.29
CA MET A 220 -10.74 -31.32 25.23
C MET A 220 -9.90 -32.60 25.24
N ASP A 221 -8.71 -32.57 24.64
CA ASP A 221 -7.75 -33.67 24.64
C ASP A 221 -6.98 -33.82 25.97
N ASN A 222 -7.26 -32.99 26.99
CA ASN A 222 -6.52 -32.90 28.26
C ASN A 222 -5.00 -32.72 28.08
N LYS A 223 -4.57 -32.07 27.00
CA LYS A 223 -3.15 -31.81 26.68
C LYS A 223 -2.59 -30.60 27.42
N LEU A 224 -3.45 -29.78 28.02
CA LEU A 224 -3.09 -28.55 28.70
C LEU A 224 -3.30 -28.72 30.21
N PRO A 225 -2.31 -28.33 31.06
CA PRO A 225 -2.40 -28.48 32.51
C PRO A 225 -3.27 -27.38 33.13
N THR A 226 -4.57 -27.35 32.80
CA THR A 226 -5.52 -26.36 33.30
C THR A 226 -6.85 -26.98 33.68
N ALA A 227 -7.51 -26.42 34.69
CA ALA A 227 -8.87 -26.78 35.10
C ALA A 227 -9.96 -26.02 34.31
N ARG A 228 -9.56 -25.18 33.35
CA ARG A 228 -10.47 -24.35 32.54
C ARG A 228 -11.27 -25.21 31.54
N LYS A 229 -12.56 -24.90 31.38
CA LYS A 229 -13.42 -25.43 30.31
C LYS A 229 -13.16 -24.76 28.96
N SER A 230 -13.58 -25.39 27.86
CA SER A 230 -13.55 -24.75 26.54
C SER A 230 -14.25 -23.40 26.54
N ILE A 231 -13.76 -22.48 25.71
CA ILE A 231 -14.29 -21.12 25.57
C ILE A 231 -15.05 -20.96 24.25
N THR A 232 -16.20 -20.31 24.27
CA THR A 232 -16.88 -19.90 23.04
C THR A 232 -16.15 -18.68 22.46
N ALA A 233 -15.47 -18.84 21.33
CA ALA A 233 -14.72 -17.76 20.71
C ALA A 233 -15.46 -17.24 19.46
N GLU A 234 -15.91 -16.00 19.54
CA GLU A 234 -16.51 -15.26 18.42
C GLU A 234 -15.50 -14.24 17.89
N VAL A 235 -15.13 -14.36 16.62
CA VAL A 235 -14.21 -13.42 15.98
C VAL A 235 -14.97 -12.69 14.88
N ILE A 236 -15.22 -11.41 15.12
CA ILE A 236 -16.00 -10.52 14.27
C ILE A 236 -15.03 -9.75 13.39
N GLN A 237 -15.16 -9.93 12.07
CA GLN A 237 -14.41 -9.12 11.13
C GLN A 237 -15.13 -7.78 10.94
N VAL A 238 -14.46 -6.70 11.32
CA VAL A 238 -14.99 -5.33 11.17
C VAL A 238 -14.63 -4.81 9.77
N PRO A 239 -15.54 -4.17 9.03
CA PRO A 239 -15.18 -3.49 7.79
C PRO A 239 -14.15 -2.39 8.04
N GLU A 240 -13.09 -2.37 7.25
CA GLU A 240 -12.04 -1.35 7.33
C GLU A 240 -12.62 0.05 7.07
N ASN A 241 -12.44 0.98 8.01
CA ASN A 241 -12.77 2.39 7.83
C ASN A 241 -11.51 3.22 7.51
N ALA A 242 -10.95 2.97 6.32
CA ALA A 242 -9.70 3.59 5.86
C ALA A 242 -9.86 5.09 5.62
N THR A 243 -8.99 5.88 6.25
CA THR A 243 -8.87 7.33 6.05
C THR A 243 -7.43 7.67 5.64
N SER A 244 -7.17 8.93 5.30
CA SER A 244 -5.83 9.46 5.09
C SER A 244 -5.68 10.80 5.79
N LEU A 245 -4.45 11.24 6.00
CA LEU A 245 -4.20 12.58 6.50
C LEU A 245 -4.58 13.62 5.43
N ASP A 246 -4.75 14.88 5.86
CA ASP A 246 -4.77 16.00 4.93
C ASP A 246 -3.48 15.98 4.10
N PRO A 247 -3.54 16.15 2.75
CA PRO A 247 -2.36 16.02 1.90
C PRO A 247 -1.18 16.90 2.31
N VAL A 248 -1.42 18.14 2.77
CA VAL A 248 -0.32 19.05 3.16
C VAL A 248 0.34 18.53 4.44
N ARG A 249 -0.46 18.10 5.41
CA ARG A 249 0.05 17.55 6.65
C ARG A 249 0.76 16.22 6.45
N GLU A 250 0.22 15.37 5.59
CA GLU A 250 0.85 14.09 5.24
C GLU A 250 2.24 14.31 4.64
N ILE A 251 2.36 15.24 3.69
CA ILE A 251 3.64 15.61 3.09
C ILE A 251 4.60 16.14 4.15
N ALA A 252 4.13 16.99 5.06
CA ALA A 252 4.96 17.53 6.13
C ALA A 252 5.48 16.43 7.06
N GLU A 253 4.65 15.46 7.44
CA GLU A 253 5.07 14.35 8.30
C GLU A 253 6.04 13.40 7.59
N VAL A 254 5.79 13.08 6.32
CA VAL A 254 6.73 12.25 5.54
C VAL A 254 8.06 13.00 5.35
N GLN A 255 8.05 14.31 5.12
CA GLN A 255 9.27 15.11 5.06
C GLN A 255 10.01 15.09 6.40
N ARG A 256 9.30 15.17 7.53
CA ARG A 256 9.89 15.03 8.87
C ARG A 256 10.54 13.65 9.05
N MET A 257 9.89 12.57 8.60
CA MET A 257 10.45 11.22 8.60
C MET A 257 11.75 11.13 7.77
N CYS A 258 11.77 11.69 6.55
CA CYS A 258 12.96 11.78 5.72
C CYS A 258 14.08 12.56 6.42
N ASN A 259 13.76 13.71 7.02
CA ASN A 259 14.75 14.54 7.71
C ASN A 259 15.36 13.81 8.92
N ALA A 260 14.54 13.14 9.73
CA ALA A 260 14.99 12.36 10.89
C ALA A 260 15.89 11.18 10.46
N HIS A 261 15.54 10.50 9.36
CA HIS A 261 16.38 9.48 8.76
C HIS A 261 17.73 10.05 8.32
N ASN A 262 17.71 11.10 7.50
CA ASN A 262 18.92 11.68 6.92
C ASN A 262 19.85 12.25 7.99
N ALA A 263 19.30 12.80 9.07
CA ALA A 263 20.09 13.27 10.20
C ALA A 263 20.92 12.14 10.84
N GLN A 264 20.37 10.92 10.95
CA GLN A 264 21.12 9.77 11.46
C GLN A 264 22.17 9.25 10.47
N VAL A 265 21.86 9.30 9.17
CA VAL A 265 22.82 8.97 8.10
C VAL A 265 24.01 9.93 8.14
N LEU A 266 23.75 11.23 8.18
CA LEU A 266 24.76 12.29 8.24
C LEU A 266 25.60 12.21 9.53
N ALA A 267 24.99 11.83 10.65
CA ALA A 267 25.70 11.65 11.92
C ALA A 267 26.57 10.38 11.98
N GLY A 268 26.53 9.51 10.96
CA GLY A 268 27.27 8.25 10.95
C GLY A 268 26.70 7.16 11.86
N ASN A 269 25.44 7.33 12.31
CA ASN A 269 24.74 6.35 13.17
C ASN A 269 24.00 5.28 12.35
N ALA A 270 23.94 5.43 11.03
CA ALA A 270 23.29 4.49 10.14
C ALA A 270 24.23 3.31 9.78
N PRO A 271 23.68 2.11 9.51
CA PRO A 271 24.44 1.02 8.92
C PRO A 271 25.14 1.43 7.60
N PRO A 272 26.25 0.76 7.22
CA PRO A 272 26.92 1.02 5.96
C PRO A 272 25.97 0.90 4.76
N ASN A 273 26.10 1.82 3.80
CA ASN A 273 25.31 1.90 2.56
C ASN A 273 23.83 2.29 2.72
N VAL A 274 23.39 2.82 3.86
CA VAL A 274 22.06 3.44 3.97
C VAL A 274 22.12 4.83 3.33
N PRO A 275 21.38 5.09 2.24
CA PRO A 275 21.41 6.38 1.56
C PRO A 275 20.47 7.39 2.23
N PRO A 276 20.76 8.70 2.15
CA PRO A 276 19.77 9.72 2.48
C PRO A 276 18.61 9.70 1.48
N TYR A 277 17.42 10.09 1.93
CA TYR A 277 16.18 10.14 1.13
C TYR A 277 15.64 11.54 0.95
N GLN A 278 14.96 11.77 -0.18
CA GLN A 278 14.25 13.00 -0.46
C GLN A 278 12.88 12.72 -1.11
N ILE A 279 11.95 13.67 -0.92
CA ILE A 279 10.67 13.66 -1.62
C ILE A 279 10.88 14.31 -2.98
N LYS A 280 10.64 13.56 -4.05
CA LYS A 280 10.59 14.06 -5.42
C LYS A 280 9.14 14.05 -5.93
N LYS A 281 8.92 14.69 -7.06
CA LYS A 281 7.61 14.87 -7.67
C LYS A 281 7.63 14.33 -9.09
N THR A 282 6.70 13.45 -9.45
CA THR A 282 6.48 13.03 -10.84
C THR A 282 5.26 13.74 -11.41
N VAL A 283 5.44 14.54 -12.46
CA VAL A 283 4.35 15.20 -13.18
C VAL A 283 3.94 14.37 -14.37
N PHE A 284 2.68 13.95 -14.40
CA PHE A 284 2.10 13.25 -15.54
C PHE A 284 1.72 14.23 -16.64
N TYR A 285 1.05 15.32 -16.28
CA TYR A 285 0.71 16.38 -17.21
C TYR A 285 0.39 17.69 -16.49
N THR A 286 0.45 18.78 -17.23
CA THR A 286 -0.10 20.07 -16.84
C THR A 286 -1.40 20.30 -17.60
N GLY A 287 -2.44 20.76 -16.91
CA GLY A 287 -3.76 20.93 -17.48
C GLY A 287 -4.60 21.97 -16.74
N TYR A 288 -5.71 22.34 -17.34
CA TYR A 288 -6.76 23.09 -16.64
C TYR A 288 -7.58 22.09 -15.82
N MET A 289 -7.32 22.04 -14.52
CA MET A 289 -7.94 21.12 -13.57
C MET A 289 -9.38 21.52 -13.32
N ILE A 290 -10.27 20.53 -13.34
CA ILE A 290 -11.72 20.70 -13.20
C ILE A 290 -12.15 20.15 -11.83
N GLY A 291 -12.96 20.94 -11.12
CA GLY A 291 -13.49 20.55 -9.81
C GLY A 291 -14.49 19.38 -9.90
N ARG A 292 -14.57 18.59 -8.83
CA ARG A 292 -15.40 17.37 -8.79
C ARG A 292 -16.88 17.60 -9.13
N GLU A 293 -17.47 18.68 -8.63
CA GLU A 293 -18.87 19.05 -8.92
C GLU A 293 -19.16 19.21 -10.42
N VAL A 294 -18.17 19.69 -11.18
CA VAL A 294 -18.27 19.87 -12.63
C VAL A 294 -17.96 18.56 -13.35
N THR A 295 -16.99 17.78 -12.85
CA THR A 295 -16.63 16.46 -13.36
C THR A 295 -17.88 15.56 -13.46
N ASP A 296 -18.73 15.52 -12.43
CA ASP A 296 -19.93 14.68 -12.43
C ASP A 296 -20.93 15.10 -13.52
N LYS A 297 -21.10 16.41 -13.74
CA LYS A 297 -21.93 16.96 -14.85
C LYS A 297 -21.32 16.70 -16.23
N LEU A 298 -20.00 16.68 -16.35
CA LEU A 298 -19.32 16.33 -17.60
C LEU A 298 -19.47 14.85 -17.90
N VAL A 299 -19.39 13.99 -16.88
CA VAL A 299 -19.58 12.54 -17.01
C VAL A 299 -20.99 12.20 -17.51
N SER A 300 -22.02 12.94 -17.13
CA SER A 300 -23.39 12.71 -17.63
C SER A 300 -23.56 12.95 -19.14
N LEU A 301 -22.58 13.56 -19.82
CA LEU A 301 -22.57 13.70 -21.28
C LEU A 301 -22.18 12.39 -22.00
N VAL A 302 -21.64 11.41 -21.28
CA VAL A 302 -21.20 10.13 -21.84
C VAL A 302 -22.42 9.26 -22.16
N LYS A 303 -22.62 8.98 -23.46
CA LYS A 303 -23.63 8.02 -23.93
C LYS A 303 -22.96 6.69 -24.23
N LEU A 304 -23.13 5.72 -23.33
CA LEU A 304 -22.60 4.37 -23.50
C LEU A 304 -23.53 3.52 -24.39
N PRO A 305 -22.99 2.66 -25.28
CA PRO A 305 -23.77 1.67 -26.02
C PRO A 305 -24.53 0.71 -25.09
N ALA A 306 -25.74 0.31 -25.49
CA ALA A 306 -26.55 -0.64 -24.72
C ALA A 306 -25.84 -2.00 -24.57
N GLY A 307 -25.87 -2.57 -23.35
CA GLY A 307 -25.25 -3.87 -23.03
C GLY A 307 -23.76 -3.83 -22.72
N MET A 308 -23.20 -2.64 -22.47
CA MET A 308 -21.79 -2.49 -22.09
C MET A 308 -21.58 -2.83 -20.61
N PRO A 309 -20.58 -3.66 -20.24
CA PRO A 309 -20.24 -3.90 -18.84
C PRO A 309 -19.66 -2.64 -18.19
N ASP A 310 -20.24 -2.19 -17.07
CA ASP A 310 -19.82 -0.97 -16.36
C ASP A 310 -18.35 -1.00 -15.89
N GLY A 311 -17.78 -2.19 -15.65
CA GLY A 311 -16.40 -2.36 -15.19
C GLY A 311 -15.30 -2.09 -16.23
N ASP A 312 -15.64 -1.86 -17.49
CA ASP A 312 -14.67 -1.65 -18.58
C ASP A 312 -14.39 -0.17 -18.89
N ILE A 313 -15.08 0.76 -18.22
CA ILE A 313 -15.05 2.20 -18.48
C ILE A 313 -14.36 2.95 -17.34
N ARG A 314 -13.41 3.82 -17.71
CA ARG A 314 -12.71 4.74 -16.81
C ARG A 314 -13.10 6.18 -17.15
N TYR A 315 -13.70 6.88 -16.21
CA TYR A 315 -14.03 8.30 -16.35
C TYR A 315 -12.83 9.19 -16.03
N LEU A 316 -12.57 10.19 -16.89
CA LEU A 316 -11.39 11.05 -16.85
C LEU A 316 -11.73 12.56 -16.97
N ALA A 317 -12.99 12.94 -16.76
CA ALA A 317 -13.53 14.27 -17.00
C ALA A 317 -13.04 15.38 -16.04
N ASN A 318 -11.77 15.34 -15.64
CA ASN A 318 -11.18 16.16 -14.57
C ASN A 318 -10.14 17.18 -15.07
N SER A 319 -9.83 17.23 -16.36
CA SER A 319 -8.87 18.19 -16.91
C SER A 319 -9.04 18.45 -18.40
N ILE A 320 -8.53 19.61 -18.83
CA ILE A 320 -8.23 19.94 -20.23
C ILE A 320 -6.70 20.00 -20.36
N LEU A 321 -6.12 19.27 -21.31
CA LEU A 321 -4.66 19.12 -21.43
C LEU A 321 -4.00 20.44 -21.88
N ILE A 322 -2.98 20.89 -21.15
CA ILE A 322 -2.05 21.94 -21.61
C ILE A 322 -0.86 21.26 -22.29
N THR A 323 -0.18 20.37 -21.58
CA THR A 323 0.96 19.60 -22.10
C THR A 323 1.13 18.28 -21.32
N PRO A 324 1.48 17.14 -21.96
CA PRO A 324 1.57 15.81 -21.35
C PRO A 324 2.91 15.59 -20.61
N LYS A 325 3.46 16.65 -20.03
CA LYS A 325 4.75 16.68 -19.32
C LYS A 325 4.78 17.87 -18.34
N PRO A 326 5.82 18.02 -17.50
CA PRO A 326 5.99 19.27 -16.76
C PRO A 326 6.03 20.46 -17.71
N CYS A 327 5.24 21.50 -17.41
CA CYS A 327 5.05 22.63 -18.32
C CYS A 327 6.32 23.50 -18.42
N PRO A 328 6.85 23.75 -19.62
CA PRO A 328 7.93 24.71 -19.80
C PRO A 328 7.52 26.11 -19.33
N PRO A 329 8.42 26.92 -18.72
CA PRO A 329 8.09 28.25 -18.22
C PRO A 329 7.42 29.17 -19.25
N SER A 330 7.85 29.09 -20.51
CA SER A 330 7.30 29.89 -21.62
C SER A 330 5.86 29.52 -22.00
N ILE A 331 5.42 28.28 -21.75
CA ILE A 331 4.02 27.87 -21.95
C ILE A 331 3.21 28.23 -20.71
N LEU A 332 3.80 28.04 -19.52
CA LEU A 332 3.15 28.35 -18.25
C LEU A 332 2.80 29.84 -18.15
N GLU A 333 3.69 30.73 -18.58
CA GLU A 333 3.45 32.18 -18.65
C GLU A 333 2.29 32.53 -19.61
N LYS A 334 2.18 31.85 -20.75
CA LYS A 334 1.09 32.07 -21.73
C LYS A 334 -0.30 31.75 -21.18
N VAL A 335 -0.38 30.78 -20.26
CA VAL A 335 -1.64 30.39 -19.60
C VAL A 335 -1.89 31.13 -18.30
N GLY A 336 -1.04 32.09 -17.93
CA GLY A 336 -1.19 32.93 -16.74
C GLY A 336 -0.56 32.37 -15.46
N GLY A 337 0.21 31.29 -15.56
CA GLY A 337 0.86 30.65 -14.41
C GLY A 337 0.03 29.57 -13.72
N MET A 338 0.64 28.89 -12.76
CA MET A 338 -0.05 27.92 -11.90
C MET A 338 -1.12 28.63 -11.08
N GLY A 339 -2.32 28.04 -10.97
CA GLY A 339 -3.44 28.63 -10.26
C GLY A 339 -4.29 29.61 -11.10
N ALA A 340 -3.88 29.94 -12.32
CA ALA A 340 -4.66 30.78 -13.22
C ALA A 340 -6.01 30.14 -13.54
N LYS A 341 -7.08 30.95 -13.57
CA LYS A 341 -8.44 30.48 -13.79
C LYS A 341 -8.88 30.74 -15.23
N VAL A 342 -9.53 29.74 -15.84
CA VAL A 342 -10.13 29.87 -17.17
C VAL A 342 -11.55 29.36 -17.13
N MET A 343 -12.47 30.14 -17.70
CA MET A 343 -13.86 29.75 -17.90
C MET A 343 -14.02 29.09 -19.26
N TRP A 344 -14.79 28.01 -19.30
CA TRP A 344 -15.03 27.20 -20.49
C TRP A 344 -16.51 27.00 -20.72
N LYS A 345 -16.90 26.77 -21.97
CA LYS A 345 -18.24 26.35 -22.37
C LYS A 345 -18.15 25.07 -23.17
N VAL A 346 -19.01 24.09 -22.87
CA VAL A 346 -19.14 22.86 -23.68
C VAL A 346 -19.84 23.18 -24.99
N THR A 347 -19.22 22.84 -26.12
CA THR A 347 -19.75 23.15 -27.46
C THR A 347 -19.98 21.92 -28.33
N GLY A 348 -19.48 20.76 -27.93
CA GLY A 348 -19.72 19.52 -28.65
C GLY A 348 -19.26 18.29 -27.90
N VAL A 349 -19.73 17.12 -28.32
CA VAL A 349 -19.32 15.81 -27.83
C VAL A 349 -18.98 14.90 -28.99
N SER A 350 -18.14 13.90 -28.74
CA SER A 350 -17.85 12.87 -29.73
C SER A 350 -17.46 11.55 -29.06
N CYS A 351 -17.56 10.49 -29.83
CA CYS A 351 -17.10 9.15 -29.49
C CYS A 351 -16.13 8.67 -30.58
N PHE A 352 -14.92 8.30 -30.17
CA PHE A 352 -13.87 7.77 -31.03
C PHE A 352 -13.78 6.25 -30.86
N GLU A 353 -14.02 5.51 -31.95
CA GLU A 353 -13.92 4.05 -32.03
C GLU A 353 -14.68 3.25 -30.93
N ASN A 354 -15.71 3.83 -30.30
CA ASN A 354 -16.36 3.25 -29.10
C ASN A 354 -15.37 2.90 -27.97
N LYS A 355 -14.26 3.66 -27.90
CA LYS A 355 -13.18 3.50 -26.92
C LYS A 355 -12.89 4.77 -26.15
N LEU A 356 -13.22 5.94 -26.68
CA LEU A 356 -12.95 7.22 -26.05
C LEU A 356 -14.13 8.17 -26.29
N TRP A 357 -14.63 8.76 -25.21
CA TRP A 357 -15.66 9.79 -25.24
C TRP A 357 -15.04 11.11 -24.83
N ALA A 358 -15.35 12.17 -25.56
CA ALA A 358 -14.76 13.48 -25.35
C ALA A 358 -15.77 14.61 -25.50
N ALA A 359 -15.52 15.71 -24.80
CA ALA A 359 -16.23 16.97 -24.96
C ALA A 359 -15.28 18.03 -25.53
N ARG A 360 -15.73 18.75 -26.56
CA ARG A 360 -15.09 19.96 -27.06
C ARG A 360 -15.54 21.15 -26.22
N VAL A 361 -14.57 21.98 -25.86
CA VAL A 361 -14.82 23.19 -25.08
C VAL A 361 -14.21 24.42 -25.75
N GLU A 362 -14.78 25.58 -25.45
CA GLU A 362 -14.28 26.87 -25.88
C GLU A 362 -14.10 27.80 -24.67
N PRO A 363 -13.06 28.65 -24.65
CA PRO A 363 -12.85 29.58 -23.56
C PRO A 363 -13.89 30.71 -23.59
N ILE A 364 -14.26 31.22 -22.41
CA ILE A 364 -15.19 32.34 -22.23
C ILE A 364 -14.49 33.45 -21.42
N PRO A 365 -14.43 34.70 -21.92
CA PRO A 365 -14.81 35.13 -23.27
C PRO A 365 -13.95 34.46 -24.36
N LYS A 366 -14.41 34.46 -25.62
CA LYS A 366 -13.65 33.87 -26.75
C LYS A 366 -12.27 34.51 -26.96
N THR A 367 -12.05 35.69 -26.40
CA THR A 367 -10.78 36.43 -26.41
C THR A 367 -9.83 36.00 -25.30
N ALA A 368 -10.25 35.14 -24.36
CA ALA A 368 -9.41 34.66 -23.29
C ALA A 368 -8.25 33.84 -23.87
N LYS A 369 -7.04 34.20 -23.46
CA LYS A 369 -5.81 33.51 -23.87
C LYS A 369 -5.79 32.14 -23.21
N TYR A 370 -5.49 31.12 -24.00
CA TYR A 370 -5.25 29.76 -23.52
C TYR A 370 -4.19 29.10 -24.40
N TYR A 371 -3.62 28.02 -23.87
CA TYR A 371 -2.78 27.09 -24.61
C TYR A 371 -3.25 25.65 -24.38
N SER A 372 -3.19 24.84 -25.43
CA SER A 372 -3.45 23.40 -25.40
C SER A 372 -2.60 22.77 -26.51
N GLU A 373 -1.92 21.67 -26.21
CA GLU A 373 -1.25 20.88 -27.25
C GLU A 373 -2.24 20.25 -28.24
N ASN A 374 -3.48 20.02 -27.79
CA ASN A 374 -4.56 19.62 -28.70
C ASN A 374 -5.05 20.86 -29.47
N PRO A 375 -5.15 20.83 -30.81
CA PRO A 375 -5.65 21.95 -31.62
C PRO A 375 -7.05 22.41 -31.22
N ILE A 376 -7.85 21.47 -30.71
CA ILE A 376 -9.18 21.71 -30.16
C ILE A 376 -9.11 21.42 -28.65
N PRO A 377 -9.40 22.40 -27.78
CA PRO A 377 -9.51 22.16 -26.34
C PRO A 377 -10.54 21.08 -26.07
N THR A 378 -10.06 19.99 -25.48
CA THR A 378 -10.83 18.75 -25.36
C THR A 378 -10.71 18.20 -23.95
N ILE A 379 -11.86 17.81 -23.39
CA ILE A 379 -11.95 17.03 -22.17
C ILE A 379 -12.14 15.57 -22.58
N VAL A 380 -11.27 14.69 -22.10
CA VAL A 380 -11.50 13.24 -22.20
C VAL A 380 -12.50 12.86 -21.11
N LEU A 381 -13.74 12.54 -21.49
CA LEU A 381 -14.80 12.23 -20.54
C LEU A 381 -14.67 10.81 -19.97
N ALA A 382 -14.46 9.84 -20.87
CA ALA A 382 -14.36 8.45 -20.53
C ALA A 382 -13.49 7.69 -21.53
N ILE A 383 -12.86 6.60 -21.06
CA ILE A 383 -12.07 5.69 -21.87
C ILE A 383 -12.46 4.25 -21.53
N ARG A 384 -12.62 3.43 -22.56
CA ARG A 384 -12.74 1.98 -22.44
C ARG A 384 -11.37 1.32 -22.36
N LYS A 385 -11.27 0.17 -21.70
CA LYS A 385 -10.07 -0.68 -21.71
C LYS A 385 -9.43 -0.76 -23.12
N GLY A 386 -8.16 -0.38 -23.21
CA GLY A 386 -7.37 -0.35 -24.45
C GLY A 386 -7.45 0.96 -25.24
N GLY A 387 -8.31 1.91 -24.86
CA GLY A 387 -8.28 3.29 -25.38
C GLY A 387 -7.20 4.14 -24.71
N ARG A 388 -6.74 5.19 -25.39
CA ARG A 388 -5.69 6.09 -24.88
C ARG A 388 -6.14 7.55 -24.93
N PRO A 389 -5.88 8.37 -23.90
CA PRO A 389 -6.23 9.79 -23.91
C PRO A 389 -5.69 10.55 -25.12
N ALA A 390 -4.48 10.19 -25.58
CA ALA A 390 -3.83 10.78 -26.75
C ALA A 390 -4.65 10.68 -28.05
N ASP A 391 -5.52 9.66 -28.17
CA ASP A 391 -6.37 9.47 -29.35
C ASP A 391 -7.44 10.58 -29.49
N ALA A 392 -7.68 11.40 -28.45
CA ALA A 392 -8.58 12.55 -28.51
C ALA A 392 -8.20 13.58 -29.60
N THR A 393 -6.90 13.69 -29.93
CA THR A 393 -6.40 14.55 -31.02
C THR A 393 -6.91 14.13 -32.40
N ARG A 394 -7.35 12.88 -32.55
CA ARG A 394 -7.78 12.29 -33.81
C ARG A 394 -9.29 12.45 -34.07
N ILE A 395 -10.01 13.06 -33.12
CA ILE A 395 -11.46 13.30 -33.25
C ILE A 395 -11.71 14.44 -34.24
N THR A 396 -12.42 14.12 -35.31
CA THR A 396 -12.87 15.09 -36.32
C THR A 396 -14.39 15.25 -36.35
N ASN A 397 -15.13 14.21 -35.95
CA ASN A 397 -16.59 14.15 -35.96
C ASN A 397 -17.21 14.70 -34.66
N TRP A 398 -17.22 16.02 -34.50
CA TRP A 398 -17.84 16.67 -33.34
C TRP A 398 -19.34 16.89 -33.54
N HIS A 399 -20.15 16.43 -32.59
CA HIS A 399 -21.60 16.67 -32.57
C HIS A 399 -21.92 17.84 -31.63
N PRO A 400 -22.67 18.86 -32.07
CA PRO A 400 -23.12 19.94 -31.19
C PRO A 400 -23.92 19.40 -30.01
N VAL A 401 -23.76 20.03 -28.85
CA VAL A 401 -24.57 19.75 -27.66
C VAL A 401 -25.86 20.57 -27.67
N SER A 402 -26.91 20.08 -27.00
CA SER A 402 -28.13 20.87 -26.77
C SER A 402 -27.86 22.06 -25.83
N GLU A 403 -28.81 23.00 -25.74
CA GLU A 403 -28.69 24.15 -24.85
C GLU A 403 -28.48 23.74 -23.38
N GLU A 404 -29.22 22.71 -22.92
CA GLU A 404 -29.09 22.13 -21.57
C GLU A 404 -27.71 21.50 -21.31
N GLN A 405 -27.09 20.92 -22.35
CA GLN A 405 -25.77 20.30 -22.28
C GLN A 405 -24.63 21.32 -22.49
N SER A 406 -24.95 22.55 -22.92
CA SER A 406 -24.00 23.62 -23.20
C SER A 406 -23.79 24.53 -22.00
N PHE A 407 -23.32 23.96 -20.89
CA PHE A 407 -23.06 24.70 -19.66
C PHE A 407 -21.63 25.27 -19.60
N MET A 408 -21.46 26.30 -18.76
CA MET A 408 -20.17 26.92 -18.47
C MET A 408 -19.59 26.40 -17.16
N PHE A 409 -18.26 26.36 -17.07
CA PHE A 409 -17.56 25.97 -15.85
C PHE A 409 -16.19 26.61 -15.74
N GLY A 410 -15.69 26.74 -14.52
CA GLY A 410 -14.35 27.22 -14.23
C GLY A 410 -13.34 26.07 -14.12
N SER A 411 -12.10 26.37 -14.46
CA SER A 411 -10.95 25.48 -14.31
C SER A 411 -9.76 26.24 -13.75
N VAL A 412 -8.77 25.51 -13.22
CA VAL A 412 -7.56 26.09 -12.64
C VAL A 412 -6.33 25.43 -13.25
N VAL A 413 -5.37 26.20 -13.75
CA VAL A 413 -4.09 25.67 -14.25
C VAL A 413 -3.39 24.92 -13.11
N GLY A 414 -3.13 23.63 -13.33
CA GLY A 414 -2.56 22.74 -12.33
C GLY A 414 -1.84 21.55 -12.95
N GLU A 415 -1.24 20.73 -12.09
CA GLU A 415 -0.53 19.52 -12.50
C GLU A 415 -1.22 18.29 -11.95
N LYS A 416 -1.36 17.26 -12.77
CA LYS A 416 -1.55 15.90 -12.27
C LYS A 416 -0.18 15.35 -11.92
N LYS A 417 0.05 15.12 -10.63
CA LYS A 417 1.32 14.64 -10.10
C LYS A 417 1.14 13.62 -8.98
N LEU A 418 2.18 12.84 -8.76
CA LEU A 418 2.37 12.05 -7.55
C LEU A 418 3.75 12.34 -6.98
N LEU A 419 3.88 12.21 -5.67
CA LEU A 419 5.14 12.30 -4.95
C LEU A 419 5.78 10.92 -4.84
N ARG A 420 7.10 10.92 -4.74
CA ARG A 420 7.92 9.73 -4.59
C ARG A 420 9.02 9.94 -3.57
N ILE A 421 9.35 8.91 -2.81
CA ILE A 421 10.46 8.89 -1.87
C ILE A 421 11.59 8.15 -2.58
N GLU A 422 12.72 8.82 -2.76
CA GLU A 422 13.88 8.27 -3.47
C GLU A 422 15.18 8.68 -2.78
N GLU A 423 16.26 7.98 -3.14
CA GLU A 423 17.61 8.35 -2.74
C GLU A 423 17.95 9.78 -3.18
N GLU A 424 18.62 10.50 -2.30
CA GLU A 424 19.17 11.80 -2.59
C GLU A 424 20.45 11.66 -3.43
N HIS A 425 20.48 12.36 -4.56
CA HIS A 425 21.62 12.39 -5.47
C HIS A 425 22.10 13.84 -5.63
N ALA A 426 23.33 14.12 -5.21
CA ALA A 426 23.88 15.47 -5.15
C ALA A 426 23.91 16.24 -6.50
N ASN A 427 23.85 15.53 -7.63
CA ASN A 427 24.00 16.10 -8.97
C ASN A 427 22.71 16.02 -9.83
N GLU A 428 21.56 15.71 -9.24
CA GLU A 428 20.30 15.61 -9.98
C GLU A 428 19.62 16.98 -10.11
N SER A 429 19.30 17.40 -11.34
CA SER A 429 18.56 18.65 -11.57
C SER A 429 17.07 18.53 -11.22
N GLU A 430 16.41 19.66 -10.93
CA GLU A 430 14.96 19.67 -10.65
C GLU A 430 14.16 19.06 -11.82
N TRP A 431 14.57 19.32 -13.06
CA TRP A 431 13.93 18.75 -14.24
C TRP A 431 14.10 17.22 -14.33
N GLU A 432 15.28 16.70 -14.00
CA GLU A 432 15.53 15.25 -13.96
C GLU A 432 14.71 14.59 -12.84
N SER A 433 14.52 15.30 -11.73
CA SER A 433 13.70 14.86 -10.58
C SER A 433 12.21 14.72 -10.92
N TYR A 434 11.75 15.19 -12.08
CA TYR A 434 10.37 14.97 -12.52
C TYR A 434 10.11 13.60 -13.12
N PHE A 435 11.16 12.84 -13.46
CA PHE A 435 11.05 11.55 -14.14
C PHE A 435 11.57 10.38 -13.27
N PRO A 436 10.85 9.25 -13.22
CA PRO A 436 11.34 7.98 -12.65
C PRO A 436 12.68 7.53 -13.25
N ASN A 437 13.69 7.30 -12.41
CA ASN A 437 14.98 6.63 -12.70
C ASN A 437 15.55 6.76 -14.12
N LYS A 438 16.24 7.87 -14.42
CA LYS A 438 17.13 7.96 -15.61
C LYS A 438 18.59 7.54 -15.34
N SER A 439 18.96 7.27 -14.10
CA SER A 439 20.35 6.97 -13.72
C SER A 439 20.88 5.61 -14.23
N ASN A 440 20.01 4.67 -14.60
CA ASN A 440 20.45 3.38 -15.15
C ASN A 440 20.69 3.37 -16.67
N ALA A 441 20.43 4.48 -17.38
CA ALA A 441 20.64 4.56 -18.83
C ALA A 441 22.02 5.14 -19.23
N LYS A 442 22.84 5.60 -18.27
CA LYS A 442 24.09 6.33 -18.53
C LYS A 442 25.39 5.61 -18.13
N ARG A 443 25.39 4.28 -18.05
CA ARG A 443 26.60 3.43 -18.09
C ARG A 443 26.33 2.38 -19.18
N SER A 444 27.02 2.24 -20.30
CA SER A 444 28.35 2.62 -20.77
C SER A 444 28.26 2.66 -22.30
N ARG A 445 28.37 3.84 -22.91
CA ARG A 445 28.72 4.00 -24.32
C ARG A 445 29.42 5.33 -24.41
N ASP A 446 30.72 5.32 -24.11
CA ASP A 446 31.73 6.30 -24.51
C ASP A 446 33.02 6.03 -23.71
N GLU A 447 33.73 4.95 -24.08
CA GLU A 447 35.18 4.82 -23.87
C GLU A 447 35.75 4.09 -25.08
N GLU A 448 35.75 4.76 -26.23
CA GLU A 448 36.64 4.42 -27.34
C GLU A 448 36.81 5.66 -28.24
N GLN A 449 37.53 6.67 -27.74
CA GLN A 449 38.17 7.63 -28.63
C GLN A 449 39.44 8.23 -28.01
N ASP A 450 40.55 7.80 -28.61
CA ASP A 450 41.81 8.52 -28.84
C ASP A 450 42.50 9.22 -27.66
N THR A 451 43.53 8.54 -27.13
CA THR A 451 44.80 9.21 -26.84
C THR A 451 45.98 8.34 -27.28
N ASN A 452 46.56 8.71 -28.42
CA ASN A 452 47.84 8.26 -28.93
C ASN A 452 48.97 9.01 -28.18
N PRO A 453 50.03 8.34 -27.70
CA PRO A 453 51.36 8.93 -27.81
C PRO A 453 52.41 7.92 -28.30
N GLY A 454 53.27 8.39 -29.20
CA GLY A 454 54.11 7.56 -30.04
C GLY A 454 55.31 6.89 -29.37
N HIS A 455 55.88 5.92 -30.09
CA HIS A 455 57.29 5.58 -30.07
C HIS A 455 57.68 4.89 -31.40
N ALA A 456 58.81 5.33 -31.95
CA ALA A 456 59.46 4.80 -33.15
C ALA A 456 60.52 3.73 -32.81
N LYS A 457 60.95 3.00 -33.85
CA LYS A 457 61.99 1.94 -33.97
C LYS A 457 61.50 0.52 -33.66
N GLU A 458 61.81 -0.56 -34.38
CA GLU A 458 62.59 -0.87 -35.59
C GLU A 458 62.23 -2.34 -36.00
N PRO A 459 62.67 -2.85 -37.17
CA PRO A 459 62.14 -4.06 -37.81
C PRO A 459 62.95 -5.35 -37.52
N ARG A 460 62.30 -6.53 -37.60
CA ARG A 460 62.92 -7.86 -37.84
C ARG A 460 61.83 -8.93 -38.10
N THR A 461 61.58 -9.30 -39.36
CA THR A 461 62.10 -10.47 -40.11
C THR A 461 61.53 -11.85 -39.74
N ARG A 462 60.93 -12.49 -40.76
CA ARG A 462 60.79 -13.96 -41.04
C ARG A 462 59.89 -14.73 -40.05
N ALA A 463 59.08 -15.71 -40.42
CA ALA A 463 58.62 -16.41 -41.62
C ALA A 463 57.30 -17.09 -41.15
N ASN A 464 56.33 -17.58 -41.92
CA ASN A 464 56.41 -18.58 -42.98
C ASN A 464 54.95 -18.94 -43.37
N GLY A 465 54.72 -19.31 -44.64
CA GLY A 465 53.62 -20.17 -45.10
C GLY A 465 52.21 -19.56 -45.08
N SER A 466 51.75 -18.93 -46.16
CA SER A 466 51.02 -19.54 -47.30
C SER A 466 49.55 -19.84 -46.96
N SER A 467 48.61 -19.08 -47.53
CA SER A 467 47.95 -19.42 -48.82
C SER A 467 46.86 -20.49 -48.59
N ASN A 468 45.61 -20.40 -49.00
CA ASN A 468 44.96 -19.56 -50.00
C ASN A 468 43.43 -19.85 -49.92
N TYR A 469 42.63 -18.82 -50.23
CA TYR A 469 41.47 -18.86 -51.13
C TYR A 469 40.08 -19.46 -50.77
N ARG A 470 39.10 -18.58 -51.09
CA ARG A 470 37.76 -18.78 -51.71
C ARG A 470 36.72 -19.53 -50.87
N GLY A 471 35.62 -18.89 -50.48
CA GLY A 471 34.54 -18.41 -51.36
C GLY A 471 33.40 -19.44 -51.24
N GLY A 472 32.21 -19.15 -50.72
CA GLY A 472 31.24 -18.22 -51.26
C GLY A 472 29.99 -19.00 -51.69
N ARG A 473 28.89 -18.83 -50.95
CA ARG A 473 27.45 -19.01 -51.32
C ARG A 473 26.97 -20.39 -51.86
N ARG A 474 25.99 -20.99 -51.18
CA ARG A 474 24.56 -21.14 -51.57
C ARG A 474 23.88 -22.33 -50.87
N ASP A 475 22.73 -22.05 -50.26
CA ASP A 475 21.46 -22.75 -50.40
C ASP A 475 21.44 -24.24 -50.80
N ARG A 476 20.91 -25.09 -49.89
CA ARG A 476 19.72 -25.96 -50.07
C ARG A 476 19.81 -27.24 -49.23
N GLY A 477 18.78 -27.45 -48.42
CA GLY A 477 17.96 -28.66 -48.53
C GLY A 477 18.34 -29.90 -47.72
N ARG A 478 17.39 -30.27 -46.84
CA ARG A 478 16.65 -31.54 -46.87
C ARG A 478 17.36 -32.84 -46.42
N GLY A 479 16.74 -33.49 -45.43
CA GLY A 479 16.92 -34.92 -45.08
C GLY A 479 18.06 -35.12 -44.07
N GLY A 480 17.95 -35.94 -43.03
CA GLY A 480 17.10 -37.10 -42.82
C GLY A 480 17.99 -38.22 -42.27
N HIS A 481 17.71 -38.64 -41.03
CA HIS A 481 18.05 -39.91 -40.36
C HIS A 481 19.36 -40.67 -40.65
N HIS A 482 20.14 -40.94 -39.59
CA HIS A 482 20.25 -42.25 -38.89
C HIS A 482 21.30 -42.13 -37.76
N ASN A 483 20.95 -42.50 -36.52
CA ASN A 483 21.35 -43.75 -35.81
C ASN A 483 22.83 -44.12 -35.98
N SER A 484 23.58 -44.49 -34.96
CA SER A 484 23.30 -45.23 -33.71
C SER A 484 24.41 -44.88 -32.69
N THR A 485 24.29 -45.21 -31.40
CA THR A 485 24.95 -46.42 -30.87
C THR A 485 24.86 -46.45 -29.32
N PHE A 486 24.16 -47.48 -28.82
CA PHE A 486 24.34 -48.21 -27.54
C PHE A 486 23.98 -47.50 -26.22
N GLY A 487 23.37 -48.15 -25.22
CA GLY A 487 23.18 -49.58 -24.98
C GLY A 487 22.09 -49.86 -23.93
N ALA A 488 21.69 -51.12 -23.91
CA ALA A 488 20.48 -51.68 -23.34
C ALA A 488 20.53 -52.00 -21.83
N ARG A 489 19.34 -52.03 -21.22
CA ARG A 489 18.80 -52.95 -20.18
C ARG A 489 17.54 -52.26 -19.63
N GLY A 490 16.32 -52.79 -19.60
CA GLY A 490 15.85 -54.16 -19.73
C GLY A 490 14.78 -54.37 -18.65
N ARG A 491 13.56 -54.71 -19.10
CA ARG A 491 12.46 -55.42 -18.41
C ARG A 491 11.53 -54.72 -17.39
N GLY A 492 10.23 -54.89 -17.70
CA GLY A 492 9.11 -55.04 -16.76
C GLY A 492 8.40 -53.72 -16.44
N GLY A 493 7.12 -53.51 -16.68
CA GLY A 493 6.01 -54.43 -16.87
C GLY A 493 4.84 -53.91 -16.05
N GLY A 494 3.67 -53.73 -16.67
CA GLY A 494 2.38 -53.69 -15.99
C GLY A 494 1.84 -52.31 -15.56
N GLY A 495 0.78 -51.89 -16.25
CA GLY A 495 -0.53 -51.81 -15.58
C GLY A 495 -1.02 -50.45 -15.06
N TYR A 496 -2.10 -49.99 -15.69
CA TYR A 496 -3.24 -49.25 -15.14
C TYR A 496 -3.05 -47.80 -14.65
N GLY A 497 -3.89 -46.92 -15.20
CA GLY A 497 -4.27 -45.65 -14.55
C GLY A 497 -4.52 -44.51 -15.53
N GLY A 498 -5.74 -44.43 -16.04
CA GLY A 498 -6.21 -43.28 -16.81
C GLY A 498 -6.43 -42.02 -15.97
N ARG A 499 -6.85 -40.95 -16.67
CA ARG A 499 -7.16 -39.58 -16.22
C ARG A 499 -5.90 -38.71 -16.06
N GLY A 500 -5.80 -37.51 -16.62
CA GLY A 500 -6.75 -36.65 -17.29
C GLY A 500 -6.08 -35.27 -17.42
N ASN A 501 -6.45 -34.55 -18.47
CA ASN A 501 -6.01 -33.19 -18.80
C ASN A 501 -5.82 -32.27 -17.59
N ASN A 502 -4.59 -31.77 -17.39
CA ASN A 502 -4.35 -30.57 -16.58
C ASN A 502 -4.21 -29.35 -17.49
N HIS A 503 -5.37 -28.76 -17.81
CA HIS A 503 -5.45 -27.35 -18.17
C HIS A 503 -5.08 -26.51 -16.95
N ARG A 504 -3.95 -25.80 -17.03
CA ARG A 504 -3.55 -24.80 -16.04
C ARG A 504 -4.58 -23.68 -16.02
N GLY A 505 -5.41 -23.72 -14.98
CA GLY A 505 -6.37 -22.68 -14.63
C GLY A 505 -5.68 -21.35 -14.38
N ARG A 506 -6.17 -20.34 -15.10
CA ARG A 506 -5.97 -18.92 -14.84
C ARG A 506 -6.39 -18.60 -13.40
N GLY A 507 -5.42 -18.20 -12.58
CA GLY A 507 -5.67 -17.53 -11.31
C GLY A 507 -6.24 -16.14 -11.56
N ARG A 508 -7.58 -16.07 -11.65
CA ARG A 508 -8.37 -14.87 -11.42
C ARG A 508 -8.33 -14.62 -9.91
N GLY A 509 -7.51 -13.68 -9.47
CA GLY A 509 -7.49 -13.17 -8.09
C GLY A 509 -7.64 -11.67 -8.17
N GLY A 510 -8.87 -11.18 -8.00
CA GLY A 510 -9.17 -9.76 -7.95
C GLY A 510 -8.37 -9.08 -6.85
N SER A 511 -7.84 -7.90 -7.18
CA SER A 511 -7.28 -6.98 -6.22
C SER A 511 -8.42 -6.48 -5.31
N SER A 512 -8.74 -7.26 -4.27
CA SER A 512 -9.31 -6.66 -3.07
C SER A 512 -8.17 -5.89 -2.42
N SER A 513 -8.28 -4.56 -2.47
CA SER A 513 -7.37 -3.61 -1.85
C SER A 513 -7.42 -3.75 -0.32
N GLN A 514 -6.88 -4.85 0.20
CA GLN A 514 -6.65 -5.00 1.63
C GLN A 514 -5.35 -4.27 1.97
N TYR A 515 -5.46 -3.31 2.89
CA TYR A 515 -4.34 -2.51 3.34
C TYR A 515 -3.24 -3.37 4.02
N ARG A 516 -1.97 -2.94 3.94
CA ARG A 516 -0.81 -3.68 4.49
C ARG A 516 -0.42 -3.14 5.86
N SER A 517 -0.69 -3.93 6.89
CA SER A 517 -0.33 -3.63 8.28
C SER A 517 1.12 -4.02 8.63
N LEU A 518 1.51 -3.80 9.89
CA LEU A 518 2.80 -4.22 10.47
C LEU A 518 3.22 -5.67 10.12
N ASP A 519 2.26 -6.60 10.00
CA ASP A 519 2.54 -8.01 9.72
C ASP A 519 2.56 -8.34 8.22
N ASP A 520 2.02 -7.47 7.37
CA ASP A 520 1.91 -7.69 5.92
C ASP A 520 3.14 -7.22 5.14
N VAL A 521 4.06 -6.50 5.81
CA VAL A 521 5.31 -5.99 5.22
C VAL A 521 6.48 -6.98 5.30
N GLY A 522 6.34 -8.08 6.07
CA GLY A 522 7.39 -9.10 6.26
C GLY A 522 7.47 -10.19 5.17
N ASP A 523 6.44 -10.35 4.33
CA ASP A 523 6.45 -11.31 3.22
C ASP A 523 7.24 -10.73 2.02
N GLN A 524 8.58 -10.78 2.13
CA GLN A 524 9.50 -10.43 1.03
C GLN A 524 9.37 -11.42 -0.13
N ARG A 525 8.50 -11.09 -1.08
CA ARG A 525 8.78 -11.32 -2.50
C ARG A 525 8.69 -9.98 -3.20
N TYR A 526 9.85 -9.36 -3.37
CA TYR A 526 10.05 -8.28 -4.32
C TYR A 526 9.60 -8.78 -5.70
N GLY A 527 8.38 -8.40 -6.08
CA GLY A 527 7.88 -8.62 -7.43
C GLY A 527 8.72 -7.78 -8.36
N GLN A 528 9.39 -8.44 -9.32
CA GLN A 528 10.01 -7.80 -10.46
C GLN A 528 9.05 -6.76 -11.07
N PRO A 529 9.56 -5.60 -11.53
CA PRO A 529 8.73 -4.64 -12.24
C PRO A 529 8.18 -5.31 -13.49
N SER A 530 6.86 -5.58 -13.50
CA SER A 530 6.17 -5.83 -14.76
C SER A 530 6.11 -4.48 -15.49
N HIS A 531 7.02 -4.32 -16.45
CA HIS A 531 7.08 -3.17 -17.35
C HIS A 531 6.00 -3.19 -18.45
N ASP A 532 4.97 -4.03 -18.30
CA ASP A 532 3.86 -4.19 -19.25
C ASP A 532 2.50 -3.74 -18.67
N GLY A 533 2.53 -2.85 -17.68
CA GLY A 533 1.35 -2.10 -17.26
C GLY A 533 1.08 -0.93 -18.23
N PRO A 534 -0.13 -0.78 -18.80
CA PRO A 534 -0.47 0.33 -19.70
C PRO A 534 -0.50 1.71 -19.03
N ASP A 535 -0.12 1.80 -17.75
CA ASP A 535 0.03 3.03 -16.95
C ASP A 535 1.42 3.68 -17.10
N SER A 536 2.23 3.28 -18.09
CA SER A 536 3.60 3.81 -18.21
C SER A 536 3.67 5.28 -18.67
N TYR A 537 2.57 5.89 -19.13
CA TYR A 537 2.59 7.29 -19.60
C TYR A 537 1.31 8.11 -19.39
N TYR A 538 0.33 7.68 -18.58
CA TYR A 538 -0.87 8.49 -18.25
C TYR A 538 -1.44 8.24 -16.85
#